data_AF-A0AA88L8A8-F1
#
_entry.id   AF-A0AA88L8A8-F1
#
_cell.length_a   1.000
_cell.length_b   1.000
_cell.length_c   1.000
_cell.angle_alpha   90.00
_cell.angle_beta   90.00
_cell.angle_gamma   90.00
#
_symmetry.space_group_name_H-M   'P 1'
#
loop_
_entity.id
_entity.type
_entity.pdbx_description
1 polymer ?
#
loop_
_entity_poly.entity_id
_entity_poly.type
_entity_poly.pdbx_seq_one_letter_code
_entity_poly.pdbx_strand_id
1 'polypeptide(L)'
;MIPFKGTIGFRQYLKDKPHSWGVKVFTRAGISGIVYDIEIYTGKGAVEISGLGQGTDVVLRLVENLPRFMNFKLFFDNFYTGIDLIHKLRVEYGIESCGTIRNNRMRGAVLDTDANMKKKGRGSVDFRFERHSEVSVVKWYDNKPVHLASSYCAVTPIDKCQRWDGTTRKYVEVDRPRIVRDYNKSMGGVDLADMFLELYRTDIRSKKWLIDRNPLDIVDTINVIKGIQIAGIVNRRRISLNVGLGRPSFS
;
A
#
# COMPACT_ATOMS: atom_id res chain seq x y z
N MET A 1 -7.89 -2.17 9.77
CA MET A 1 -8.75 -1.57 10.83
C MET A 1 -8.95 -2.64 11.89
N ILE A 2 -8.75 -2.36 13.17
CA ILE A 2 -9.02 -3.34 14.23
C ILE A 2 -10.45 -3.13 14.72
N PRO A 3 -11.38 -4.08 14.52
CA PRO A 3 -12.79 -3.86 14.86
C PRO A 3 -12.99 -3.76 16.37
N PHE A 4 -13.61 -2.67 16.80
CA PHE A 4 -13.85 -2.41 18.22
C PHE A 4 -15.06 -1.50 18.38
N LYS A 5 -16.02 -1.92 19.22
CA LYS A 5 -17.25 -1.17 19.50
C LYS A 5 -17.31 -0.61 20.93
N GLY A 6 -16.32 -0.89 21.77
CA GLY A 6 -16.24 -0.30 23.11
C GLY A 6 -15.92 1.19 23.07
N THR A 7 -15.92 1.81 24.25
CA THR A 7 -15.65 3.24 24.41
C THR A 7 -14.15 3.48 24.45
N ILE A 8 -13.63 4.26 23.49
CA ILE A 8 -12.25 4.75 23.50
C ILE A 8 -12.16 6.08 22.73
N GLY A 9 -11.28 6.99 23.20
CA GLY A 9 -11.19 8.36 22.70
C GLY A 9 -10.79 8.51 21.22
N PHE A 10 -10.16 7.49 20.63
CA PHE A 10 -9.68 7.52 19.25
C PHE A 10 -10.34 6.51 18.31
N ARG A 11 -11.51 5.96 18.70
CA ARG A 11 -12.31 5.10 17.83
C ARG A 11 -12.69 5.84 16.55
N GLN A 12 -12.53 5.18 15.41
CA GLN A 12 -12.83 5.72 14.09
C GLN A 12 -14.02 5.01 13.45
N TYR A 13 -14.77 5.77 12.66
CA TYR A 13 -15.76 5.26 11.73
C TYR A 13 -15.23 5.36 10.28
N LEU A 14 -15.17 4.24 9.56
CA LEU A 14 -14.80 4.19 8.14
C LEU A 14 -15.89 3.43 7.38
N LYS A 15 -16.73 4.16 6.64
CA LYS A 15 -17.90 3.62 5.92
C LYS A 15 -17.57 2.47 4.97
N ASP A 16 -16.45 2.57 4.26
CA ASP A 16 -16.09 1.66 3.17
C ASP A 16 -15.30 0.42 3.62
N LYS A 17 -15.12 0.22 4.93
CA LYS A 17 -14.44 -0.96 5.47
C LYS A 17 -15.46 -2.02 5.91
N PRO A 18 -15.15 -3.33 5.79
CA PRO A 18 -16.06 -4.42 6.20
C PRO A 18 -16.55 -4.27 7.64
N HIS A 19 -15.66 -3.83 8.52
CA HIS A 19 -15.99 -3.37 9.86
C HIS A 19 -15.86 -1.86 9.94
N SER A 20 -17.01 -1.18 9.98
CA SER A 20 -17.07 0.27 9.89
C SER A 20 -16.66 1.00 11.18
N TRP A 21 -16.73 0.34 12.34
CA TRP A 21 -16.30 0.89 13.64
C TRP A 21 -15.08 0.15 14.19
N GLY A 22 -14.05 0.89 14.57
CA GLY A 22 -12.85 0.31 15.17
C GLY A 22 -11.71 1.27 15.42
N VAL A 23 -10.53 0.73 15.67
CA VAL A 23 -9.29 1.48 15.80
C VAL A 23 -8.56 1.46 14.47
N LYS A 24 -8.29 2.66 13.94
CA LYS A 24 -7.54 2.83 12.70
C LYS A 24 -6.05 2.63 13.00
N VAL A 25 -5.41 1.82 12.18
CA VAL A 25 -3.98 1.49 12.27
C VAL A 25 -3.38 1.73 10.90
N PHE A 26 -2.30 2.48 10.85
CA PHE A 26 -1.43 2.60 9.69
C PHE A 26 -0.43 1.46 9.71
N THR A 27 -0.14 0.89 8.55
CA THR A 27 0.62 -0.36 8.46
C THR A 27 1.61 -0.28 7.32
N ARG A 28 2.85 -0.69 7.58
CA ARG A 28 3.86 -0.99 6.56
C ARG A 28 4.00 -2.49 6.43
N ALA A 29 3.67 -3.03 5.26
CA ALA A 29 3.73 -4.46 4.97
C ALA A 29 4.53 -4.74 3.69
N GLY A 30 5.10 -5.94 3.61
CA GLY A 30 5.69 -6.46 2.39
C GLY A 30 4.63 -6.99 1.42
N ILE A 31 5.04 -7.22 0.17
CA ILE A 31 4.19 -7.84 -0.87
C ILE A 31 3.66 -9.23 -0.46
N SER A 32 4.35 -9.90 0.46
CA SER A 32 3.96 -11.18 1.05
C SER A 32 2.82 -11.09 2.07
N GLY A 33 2.39 -9.88 2.44
CA GLY A 33 1.42 -9.66 3.53
C GLY A 33 2.05 -9.60 4.92
N ILE A 34 3.38 -9.74 5.03
CA ILE A 34 4.08 -9.63 6.32
C ILE A 34 4.07 -8.17 6.77
N VAL A 35 3.59 -7.93 7.99
CA VAL A 35 3.59 -6.60 8.62
C VAL A 35 4.94 -6.37 9.27
N TYR A 36 5.63 -5.32 8.82
CA TYR A 36 6.92 -4.92 9.37
C TYR A 36 6.79 -3.85 10.43
N ASP A 37 5.82 -2.95 10.29
CA ASP A 37 5.62 -1.86 11.24
C ASP A 37 4.17 -1.35 11.25
N ILE A 38 3.75 -0.76 12.37
CA ILE A 38 2.41 -0.20 12.56
C ILE A 38 2.43 1.10 13.37
N GLU A 39 1.44 1.95 13.12
CA GLU A 39 1.17 3.14 13.92
C GLU A 39 -0.34 3.25 14.21
N ILE A 40 -0.70 3.38 15.49
CA ILE A 40 -2.10 3.55 15.90
C ILE A 40 -2.52 4.99 15.66
N TYR A 41 -3.63 5.18 14.96
CA TYR A 41 -4.22 6.50 14.78
C TYR A 41 -5.00 6.91 16.03
N THR A 42 -4.48 7.91 16.75
CA THR A 42 -5.05 8.43 18.00
C THR A 42 -5.95 9.66 17.82
N GLY A 43 -6.25 10.06 16.58
CA GLY A 43 -7.09 11.24 16.29
C GLY A 43 -6.29 12.52 16.12
N LYS A 44 -6.79 13.63 16.68
CA LYS A 44 -6.14 14.95 16.62
C LYS A 44 -5.02 15.01 17.67
N GLY A 45 -3.85 15.56 17.31
CA GLY A 45 -2.69 15.69 18.20
C GLY A 45 -1.48 14.83 17.83
N ALA A 46 -1.46 14.21 16.65
CA ALA A 46 -0.23 13.61 16.14
C ALA A 46 0.85 14.69 15.97
N VAL A 47 2.08 14.40 16.38
CA VAL A 47 3.23 15.30 16.21
C VAL A 47 3.42 15.54 14.72
N GLU A 48 3.34 16.80 14.33
CA GLU A 48 3.69 17.26 12.99
C GLU A 48 5.21 17.33 12.89
N ILE A 49 5.79 16.58 11.95
CA ILE A 49 7.25 16.44 11.84
C ILE A 49 7.76 17.16 10.59
N SER A 50 7.01 17.06 9.48
CA SER A 50 7.47 17.53 8.18
C SER A 50 6.85 18.86 7.72
N GLY A 51 5.71 19.28 8.30
CA GLY A 51 4.91 20.38 7.75
C GLY A 51 4.22 20.04 6.41
N LEU A 52 4.29 18.79 5.95
CA LEU A 52 3.70 18.30 4.69
C LEU A 52 2.38 17.56 4.91
N GLY A 53 1.85 17.59 6.14
CA GLY A 53 0.60 16.99 6.55
C GLY A 53 0.73 15.55 7.05
N GLN A 54 -0.32 15.11 7.74
CA GLN A 54 -0.37 13.84 8.47
C GLN A 54 0.01 12.60 7.65
N GLY A 55 -0.41 12.53 6.38
CA GLY A 55 -0.09 11.39 5.52
C GLY A 55 1.42 11.21 5.35
N THR A 56 2.14 12.31 5.14
CA THR A 56 3.61 12.32 5.03
C THR A 56 4.24 11.90 6.35
N ASP A 57 3.81 12.51 7.46
CA ASP A 57 4.42 12.26 8.78
C ASP A 57 4.29 10.79 9.23
N VAL A 58 3.13 10.18 8.97
CA VAL A 58 2.91 8.75 9.21
C VAL A 58 3.88 7.90 8.41
N VAL A 59 4.09 8.21 7.12
CA VAL A 59 5.04 7.46 6.30
C VAL A 59 6.46 7.60 6.84
N LEU A 60 6.88 8.82 7.22
CA LEU A 60 8.22 9.08 7.75
C LEU A 60 8.48 8.32 9.05
N ARG A 61 7.51 8.26 9.97
CA ARG A 61 7.62 7.44 11.20
C ARG A 61 7.68 5.96 10.90
N LEU A 62 6.81 5.46 10.00
CA LEU A 62 6.80 4.05 9.60
C LEU A 62 8.07 3.62 8.88
N VAL A 63 8.95 4.52 8.44
CA VAL A 63 10.20 4.19 7.75
C VAL A 63 11.45 4.58 8.53
N GLU A 64 11.29 5.21 9.69
CA GLU A 64 12.37 5.75 10.51
C GLU A 64 13.41 4.69 10.87
N ASN A 65 12.95 3.48 11.18
CA ASN A 65 13.79 2.35 11.57
C ASN A 65 14.34 1.53 10.38
N LEU A 66 14.12 1.96 9.12
CA LEU A 66 14.74 1.28 7.98
C LEU A 66 16.19 1.69 7.83
N PRO A 67 17.08 0.74 7.48
CA PRO A 67 18.39 1.08 6.95
C PRO A 67 18.26 2.05 5.76
N ARG A 68 18.95 3.17 5.83
CA ARG A 68 18.96 4.17 4.77
C ARG A 68 19.79 3.69 3.59
N PHE A 69 19.46 4.15 2.38
CA PHE A 69 20.22 3.92 1.15
C PHE A 69 20.40 2.44 0.76
N MET A 70 19.49 1.57 1.21
CA MET A 70 19.47 0.14 0.85
C MET A 70 18.59 -0.15 -0.38
N ASN A 71 18.20 0.87 -1.16
CA ASN A 71 17.39 0.73 -2.37
C ASN A 71 16.01 0.07 -2.13
N PHE A 72 15.44 0.32 -0.94
CA PHE A 72 14.06 -0.05 -0.64
C PHE A 72 13.09 0.68 -1.57
N LYS A 73 11.96 0.04 -1.85
CA LYS A 73 10.89 0.58 -2.68
C LYS A 73 9.59 0.60 -1.91
N LEU A 74 9.05 1.79 -1.68
CA LEU A 74 7.76 1.97 -1.01
C LEU A 74 6.65 2.26 -2.00
N PHE A 75 5.48 1.72 -1.70
CA PHE A 75 4.29 1.91 -2.51
C PHE A 75 3.16 2.48 -1.66
N PHE A 76 2.50 3.52 -2.16
CA PHE A 76 1.54 4.30 -1.40
C PHE A 76 0.17 4.38 -2.06
N ASP A 77 -0.87 4.39 -1.24
CA ASP A 77 -2.18 4.90 -1.67
C ASP A 77 -2.17 6.45 -1.71
N ASN A 78 -3.11 7.02 -2.45
CA ASN A 78 -3.28 8.44 -2.70
C ASN A 78 -3.42 9.32 -1.46
N PHE A 79 -3.80 8.75 -0.31
CA PHE A 79 -3.85 9.48 0.97
C PHE A 79 -2.46 9.94 1.41
N TYR A 80 -1.41 9.16 1.12
CA TYR A 80 -0.04 9.45 1.54
C TYR A 80 0.76 10.16 0.44
N THR A 81 0.52 9.80 -0.83
CA THR A 81 1.35 10.27 -1.94
C THR A 81 1.34 11.78 -2.10
N GLY A 82 2.53 12.35 -2.26
CA GLY A 82 2.80 13.74 -2.66
C GLY A 82 4.23 13.84 -3.20
N ILE A 83 4.47 14.81 -4.08
CA ILE A 83 5.79 14.99 -4.72
C ILE A 83 6.88 15.23 -3.67
N ASP A 84 6.60 16.06 -2.66
CA ASP A 84 7.56 16.38 -1.60
C ASP A 84 7.93 15.16 -0.74
N LEU A 85 6.95 14.27 -0.45
CA LEU A 85 7.21 13.02 0.26
C LEU A 85 8.13 12.11 -0.56
N ILE A 86 7.84 11.94 -1.85
CA ILE A 86 8.64 11.09 -2.75
C ILE A 86 10.08 11.61 -2.81
N HIS A 87 10.24 12.93 -2.98
CA HIS A 87 11.55 13.57 -3.01
C HIS A 87 12.31 13.40 -1.69
N LYS A 88 11.65 13.68 -0.56
CA LYS A 88 12.23 13.55 0.79
C LYS A 88 12.71 12.12 1.07
N LEU A 89 11.90 11.11 0.74
CA LEU A 89 12.27 9.70 0.90
C LEU A 89 13.51 9.32 0.08
N ARG A 90 13.58 9.80 -1.17
CA ARG A 90 14.74 9.55 -2.03
C ARG A 90 16.01 10.20 -1.46
N VAL A 91 15.95 11.49 -1.12
CA VAL A 91 17.13 12.27 -0.74
C VAL A 91 17.60 11.96 0.69
N GLU A 92 16.69 11.88 1.66
CA GLU A 92 17.06 11.74 3.08
C GLU A 92 17.17 10.29 3.56
N TYR A 93 16.45 9.37 2.92
CA TYR A 93 16.37 7.97 3.32
C TYR A 93 16.95 7.00 2.27
N GLY A 94 17.20 7.44 1.04
CA GLY A 94 17.61 6.54 -0.05
C GLY A 94 16.55 5.50 -0.38
N ILE A 95 15.27 5.86 -0.21
CA ILE A 95 14.12 5.01 -0.48
C ILE A 95 13.43 5.51 -1.74
N GLU A 96 13.35 4.63 -2.73
CA GLU A 96 12.58 4.89 -3.94
C GLU A 96 11.09 4.65 -3.67
N SER A 97 10.21 5.37 -4.36
CA SER A 97 8.78 5.20 -4.12
C SER A 97 7.89 5.41 -5.33
N CYS A 98 6.66 4.88 -5.24
CA CYS A 98 5.63 4.97 -6.27
C CYS A 98 4.24 4.96 -5.63
N GLY A 99 3.35 5.86 -6.04
CA GLY A 99 1.98 5.86 -5.54
C GLY A 99 1.00 6.51 -6.50
N THR A 100 -0.29 6.21 -6.30
CA THR A 100 -1.34 7.03 -6.93
C THR A 100 -1.33 8.41 -6.31
N ILE A 101 -1.49 9.47 -7.11
CA ILE A 101 -1.44 10.85 -6.63
C ILE A 101 -2.74 11.58 -6.95
N ARG A 102 -3.20 12.43 -6.02
CA ARG A 102 -4.36 13.30 -6.25
C ARG A 102 -3.94 14.53 -7.04
N ASN A 103 -4.83 15.05 -7.90
CA ASN A 103 -4.54 16.21 -8.74
C ASN A 103 -4.01 17.42 -7.95
N ASN A 104 -4.59 17.68 -6.78
CA ASN A 104 -4.19 18.80 -5.92
C ASN A 104 -2.81 18.64 -5.26
N ARG A 105 -2.15 17.49 -5.41
CA ARG A 105 -0.81 17.20 -4.87
C ARG A 105 0.28 17.11 -5.92
N MET A 106 -0.04 17.37 -7.19
CA MET A 106 0.91 17.30 -8.31
C MET A 106 1.76 18.58 -8.47
N ARG A 107 1.70 19.53 -7.52
CA ARG A 107 2.47 20.79 -7.52
C ARG A 107 2.43 21.57 -8.86
N GLY A 108 1.29 21.52 -9.56
CA GLY A 108 1.11 22.25 -10.82
C GLY A 108 1.60 21.50 -12.07
N ALA A 109 1.96 20.22 -12.00
CA ALA A 109 2.30 19.42 -13.17
C ALA A 109 1.13 19.43 -14.18
N VAL A 110 1.35 20.07 -15.34
CA VAL A 110 0.36 20.19 -16.40
C VAL A 110 0.41 18.95 -17.30
N LEU A 111 -0.58 18.09 -17.13
CA LEU A 111 -0.84 16.91 -17.95
C LEU A 111 -2.05 17.16 -18.86
N ASP A 112 -2.19 16.34 -19.89
CA ASP A 112 -3.32 16.37 -20.80
C ASP A 112 -4.66 16.29 -20.07
N THR A 113 -5.66 16.98 -20.63
CA THR A 113 -7.01 17.00 -20.06
C THR A 113 -7.67 15.63 -20.13
N ASP A 114 -8.58 15.34 -19.19
CA ASP A 114 -9.33 14.08 -19.18
C ASP A 114 -10.09 13.84 -20.50
N ALA A 115 -10.60 14.90 -21.12
CA ALA A 115 -11.27 14.84 -22.41
C ALA A 115 -10.34 14.42 -23.55
N ASN A 116 -9.11 14.96 -23.59
CA ASN A 116 -8.12 14.59 -24.59
C ASN A 116 -7.63 13.15 -24.39
N MET A 117 -7.37 12.76 -23.15
CA MET A 117 -6.99 11.37 -22.81
C MET A 117 -8.10 10.38 -23.21
N LYS A 118 -9.36 10.72 -22.94
CA LYS A 118 -10.51 9.90 -23.36
C LYS A 118 -10.60 9.74 -24.87
N LYS A 119 -10.33 10.81 -25.65
CA LYS A 119 -10.31 10.76 -27.13
C LYS A 119 -9.17 9.89 -27.66
N LYS A 120 -7.99 9.93 -27.03
CA LYS A 120 -6.84 9.07 -27.39
C LYS A 120 -7.11 7.58 -27.14
N GLY A 121 -8.09 7.27 -26.28
CA GLY A 121 -8.53 5.91 -26.01
C GLY A 121 -7.84 5.25 -24.82
N ARG A 122 -8.32 4.05 -24.50
CA ARG A 122 -7.86 3.22 -23.39
C ARG A 122 -6.41 2.80 -23.61
N GLY A 123 -5.57 2.92 -22.59
CA GLY A 123 -4.14 2.67 -22.66
C GLY A 123 -3.30 3.92 -22.96
N SER A 124 -3.94 5.05 -23.30
CA SER A 124 -3.21 6.29 -23.54
C SER A 124 -2.48 6.79 -22.28
N VAL A 125 -1.31 7.39 -22.51
CA VAL A 125 -0.41 7.89 -21.46
C VAL A 125 0.01 9.32 -21.78
N ASP A 126 0.06 10.15 -20.75
CA ASP A 126 0.83 11.40 -20.73
C ASP A 126 1.72 11.41 -19.48
N PHE A 127 2.86 12.08 -19.54
CA PHE A 127 3.76 12.17 -18.40
C PHE A 127 4.53 13.49 -18.35
N ARG A 128 4.93 13.87 -17.15
CA ARG A 128 5.85 14.98 -16.89
C ARG A 128 6.93 14.53 -15.92
N PHE A 129 8.14 15.03 -16.11
CA PHE A 129 9.25 14.83 -15.20
C PHE A 129 9.57 16.16 -14.54
N GLU A 130 9.45 16.22 -13.22
CA GLU A 130 9.81 17.39 -12.44
C GLU A 130 11.31 17.34 -12.15
N ARG A 131 12.08 18.29 -12.72
CA ARG A 131 13.54 18.25 -12.69
C ARG A 131 14.11 18.52 -11.30
N HIS A 132 13.48 19.38 -10.51
CA HIS A 132 14.00 19.74 -9.19
C HIS A 132 13.82 18.62 -8.17
N SER A 133 12.65 17.97 -8.19
CA SER A 133 12.35 16.87 -7.27
C SER A 133 12.83 15.51 -7.78
N GLU A 134 13.18 15.42 -9.07
CA GLU A 134 13.45 14.19 -9.81
C GLU A 134 12.29 13.18 -9.77
N VAL A 135 11.06 13.68 -9.78
CA VAL A 135 9.84 12.86 -9.70
C VAL A 135 9.13 12.85 -11.05
N SER A 136 8.80 11.64 -11.53
CA SER A 136 7.94 11.45 -12.68
C SER A 136 6.48 11.42 -12.25
N VAL A 137 5.63 12.20 -12.91
CA VAL A 137 4.17 12.14 -12.77
C VAL A 137 3.60 11.61 -14.08
N VAL A 138 2.86 10.51 -14.00
CA VAL A 138 2.28 9.81 -15.15
C VAL A 138 0.77 9.79 -15.02
N LYS A 139 0.08 10.11 -16.11
CA LYS A 139 -1.36 9.95 -16.29
C LYS A 139 -1.61 8.80 -17.26
N TRP A 140 -2.31 7.78 -16.80
CA TRP A 140 -2.73 6.64 -17.62
C TRP A 140 -4.24 6.58 -17.69
N TYR A 141 -4.78 6.43 -18.90
CA TYR A 141 -6.22 6.39 -19.12
C TYR A 141 -6.69 4.94 -19.31
N ASP A 142 -7.47 4.45 -18.35
CA ASP A 142 -8.19 3.19 -18.45
C ASP A 142 -9.68 3.46 -18.74
N ASN A 143 -10.59 3.02 -17.86
CA ASN A 143 -11.97 3.52 -17.86
C ASN A 143 -12.07 4.96 -17.36
N LYS A 144 -11.13 5.35 -16.48
CA LYS A 144 -10.96 6.67 -15.90
C LYS A 144 -9.47 7.00 -15.85
N PRO A 145 -9.09 8.29 -15.85
CA PRO A 145 -7.70 8.68 -15.71
C PRO A 145 -7.18 8.33 -14.31
N VAL A 146 -5.99 7.75 -14.27
CA VAL A 146 -5.25 7.48 -13.03
C VAL A 146 -3.94 8.24 -13.09
N HIS A 147 -3.64 8.98 -12.01
CA HIS A 147 -2.40 9.71 -11.86
C HIS A 147 -1.49 8.94 -10.89
N LEU A 148 -0.24 8.73 -11.28
CA LEU A 148 0.79 8.13 -10.45
C LEU A 148 2.01 9.03 -10.40
N ALA A 149 2.72 9.00 -9.27
CA ALA A 149 4.00 9.66 -9.12
C ALA A 149 5.05 8.65 -8.63
N SER A 150 6.27 8.74 -9.16
CA SER A 150 7.38 7.89 -8.74
C SER A 150 8.73 8.55 -8.94
N SER A 151 9.68 8.18 -8.09
CA SER A 151 11.08 8.59 -8.18
C SER A 151 11.96 7.66 -9.04
N TYR A 152 11.51 6.45 -9.39
CA TYR A 152 12.38 5.45 -10.07
C TYR A 152 11.80 4.85 -11.36
N CYS A 153 10.51 5.06 -11.64
CA CYS A 153 9.89 4.56 -12.85
C CYS A 153 8.89 5.54 -13.44
N ALA A 154 8.65 5.42 -14.74
CA ALA A 154 7.72 6.25 -15.49
C ALA A 154 6.99 5.39 -16.54
N VAL A 155 7.07 5.76 -17.81
CA VAL A 155 6.29 5.13 -18.88
C VAL A 155 6.91 3.80 -19.35
N THR A 156 8.21 3.76 -19.59
CA THR A 156 8.88 2.64 -20.28
C THR A 156 9.48 1.59 -19.33
N PRO A 157 9.51 0.30 -19.71
CA PRO A 157 8.89 -0.27 -20.93
C PRO A 157 7.37 -0.36 -20.79
N ILE A 158 6.68 -0.30 -21.92
CA ILE A 158 5.23 -0.50 -22.00
C ILE A 158 4.99 -2.00 -22.21
N ASP A 159 4.08 -2.58 -21.43
CA ASP A 159 3.57 -3.93 -21.65
C ASP A 159 2.07 -3.92 -21.89
N LYS A 160 1.48 -5.09 -22.17
CA LYS A 160 0.03 -5.24 -22.32
C LYS A 160 -0.56 -5.86 -21.07
N CYS A 161 -1.74 -5.40 -20.67
CA CYS A 161 -2.53 -6.02 -19.62
C CYS A 161 -3.95 -6.31 -20.09
N GLN A 162 -4.52 -7.43 -19.62
CA GLN A 162 -5.92 -7.74 -19.89
C GLN A 162 -6.82 -6.92 -18.98
N ARG A 163 -7.82 -6.28 -19.58
CA ARG A 163 -8.83 -5.51 -18.87
C ARG A 163 -10.21 -5.87 -19.36
N TRP A 164 -11.15 -5.99 -18.43
CA TRP A 164 -12.55 -6.16 -18.78
C TRP A 164 -13.08 -4.87 -19.43
N ASP A 165 -13.76 -5.01 -20.56
CA ASP A 165 -14.54 -3.96 -21.17
C ASP A 165 -16.03 -4.28 -21.00
N GLY A 166 -16.72 -3.40 -20.26
CA GLY A 166 -18.14 -3.55 -19.98
C GLY A 166 -19.04 -3.39 -21.20
N THR A 167 -18.59 -2.66 -22.23
CA THR A 167 -19.37 -2.42 -23.45
C THR A 167 -19.35 -3.64 -24.36
N THR A 168 -18.17 -4.20 -24.63
CA THR A 168 -18.02 -5.40 -25.48
C THR A 168 -18.22 -6.71 -24.70
N ARG A 169 -18.27 -6.65 -23.36
CA ARG A 169 -18.35 -7.80 -22.44
C ARG A 169 -17.24 -8.83 -22.70
N LYS A 170 -16.04 -8.34 -23.01
CA LYS A 170 -14.86 -9.16 -23.29
C LYS A 170 -13.63 -8.56 -22.61
N TYR A 171 -12.60 -9.39 -22.45
CA TYR A 171 -11.28 -8.91 -22.07
C TYR A 171 -10.59 -8.31 -23.30
N VAL A 172 -10.10 -7.10 -23.16
CA VAL A 172 -9.30 -6.38 -24.17
C VAL A 172 -7.88 -6.21 -23.67
N GLU A 173 -6.92 -6.23 -24.60
CA GLU A 173 -5.54 -5.89 -24.30
C GLU A 173 -5.38 -4.37 -24.28
N VAL A 174 -4.75 -3.87 -23.21
CA VAL A 174 -4.52 -2.44 -23.01
C VAL A 174 -3.05 -2.22 -22.71
N ASP A 175 -2.46 -1.25 -23.40
CA ASP A 175 -1.09 -0.81 -23.14
C ASP A 175 -0.99 -0.22 -21.72
N ARG A 176 -0.03 -0.73 -20.96
CA ARG A 176 0.20 -0.41 -19.57
C ARG A 176 1.65 0.06 -19.39
N PRO A 177 1.84 1.29 -18.88
CA PRO A 177 3.17 1.78 -18.60
C PRO A 177 3.80 1.07 -17.40
N ARG A 178 5.13 1.05 -17.33
CA ARG A 178 5.92 0.44 -16.25
C ARG A 178 5.43 0.85 -14.86
N ILE A 179 5.19 2.13 -14.64
CA ILE A 179 4.74 2.65 -13.33
C ILE A 179 3.45 1.99 -12.85
N VAL A 180 2.48 1.78 -13.75
CA VAL A 180 1.19 1.14 -13.42
C VAL A 180 1.40 -0.34 -13.12
N ARG A 181 2.27 -1.02 -13.86
CA ARG A 181 2.63 -2.42 -13.59
C ARG A 181 3.27 -2.57 -12.21
N ASP A 182 4.32 -1.80 -11.95
CA ASP A 182 5.10 -1.90 -10.71
C ASP A 182 4.25 -1.52 -9.49
N TYR A 183 3.36 -0.54 -9.63
CA TYR A 183 2.36 -0.18 -8.62
C TYR A 183 1.36 -1.32 -8.35
N ASN A 184 0.70 -1.84 -9.40
CA ASN A 184 -0.30 -2.91 -9.25
C ASN A 184 0.28 -4.19 -8.65
N LYS A 185 1.55 -4.48 -8.94
CA LYS A 185 2.25 -5.64 -8.35
C LYS A 185 2.42 -5.50 -6.84
N SER A 186 2.58 -4.28 -6.32
CA SER A 186 3.09 -4.05 -4.96
C SER A 186 2.05 -3.49 -3.99
N MET A 187 1.00 -2.82 -4.48
CA MET A 187 -0.01 -2.14 -3.65
C MET A 187 -0.82 -3.07 -2.73
N GLY A 188 -0.92 -4.36 -3.05
CA GLY A 188 -1.79 -5.32 -2.33
C GLY A 188 -1.22 -5.90 -1.03
N GLY A 189 0.01 -5.55 -0.63
CA GLY A 189 0.65 -6.14 0.56
C GLY A 189 -0.13 -5.92 1.86
N VAL A 190 -0.65 -4.71 2.09
CA VAL A 190 -1.45 -4.41 3.28
C VAL A 190 -2.82 -5.09 3.22
N ASP A 191 -3.47 -5.12 2.05
CA ASP A 191 -4.75 -5.82 1.90
C ASP A 191 -4.62 -7.33 2.11
N LEU A 192 -3.49 -7.92 1.70
CA LEU A 192 -3.16 -9.32 1.97
C LEU A 192 -2.92 -9.56 3.47
N ALA A 193 -2.28 -8.62 4.16
CA ALA A 193 -2.14 -8.68 5.62
C ALA A 193 -3.50 -8.63 6.31
N ASP A 194 -4.39 -7.70 5.91
CA ASP A 194 -5.76 -7.59 6.41
C ASP A 194 -6.55 -8.90 6.16
N MET A 195 -6.38 -9.53 4.99
CA MET A 195 -7.00 -10.83 4.68
C MET A 195 -6.50 -11.93 5.63
N PHE A 196 -5.19 -12.05 5.85
CA PHE A 196 -4.65 -13.05 6.77
C PHE A 196 -5.14 -12.82 8.20
N LEU A 197 -5.20 -11.56 8.62
CA LEU A 197 -5.72 -11.23 9.94
C LEU A 197 -7.18 -11.64 10.10
N GLU A 198 -8.01 -11.47 9.09
CA GLU A 198 -9.41 -11.88 9.14
C GLU A 198 -9.57 -13.42 9.12
N LEU A 199 -8.78 -14.13 8.31
CA LEU A 199 -8.85 -15.59 8.21
C LEU A 199 -8.44 -16.32 9.50
N TYR A 200 -7.47 -15.77 10.23
CA TYR A 200 -6.92 -16.38 11.45
C TYR A 200 -7.34 -15.66 12.73
N ARG A 201 -8.35 -14.79 12.63
CA ARG A 201 -8.80 -14.00 13.77
C ARG A 201 -9.43 -14.89 14.84
N THR A 202 -9.04 -14.68 16.09
CA THR A 202 -9.78 -15.20 17.23
C THR A 202 -10.74 -14.14 17.74
N ASP A 203 -12.04 -14.42 17.72
CA ASP A 203 -13.08 -13.48 18.13
C ASP A 203 -13.20 -13.38 19.65
N ILE A 204 -12.45 -12.44 20.24
CA ILE A 204 -12.58 -12.10 21.65
C ILE A 204 -13.38 -10.80 21.78
N ARG A 205 -14.62 -10.89 22.28
CA ARG A 205 -15.44 -9.71 22.56
C ARG A 205 -15.02 -9.08 23.89
N SER A 206 -14.51 -7.85 23.83
CA SER A 206 -14.18 -7.04 25.01
C SER A 206 -14.88 -5.69 24.98
N LYS A 207 -15.31 -5.22 26.17
CA LYS A 207 -15.81 -3.84 26.37
C LYS A 207 -14.68 -2.83 26.60
N LYS A 208 -13.51 -3.29 27.03
CA LYS A 208 -12.29 -2.48 27.25
C LYS A 208 -11.32 -2.68 26.10
N TRP A 209 -10.67 -1.60 25.68
CA TRP A 209 -9.60 -1.68 24.70
C TRP A 209 -8.33 -2.25 25.34
N LEU A 210 -7.47 -2.88 24.54
CA LEU A 210 -6.27 -3.57 25.01
C LEU A 210 -5.27 -2.63 25.73
N ILE A 211 -5.32 -1.32 25.52
CA ILE A 211 -4.47 -0.35 26.26
C ILE A 211 -4.94 -0.16 27.72
N ASP A 212 -6.22 -0.42 28.01
CA ASP A 212 -6.73 -0.42 29.40
C ASP A 212 -6.44 -1.75 30.12
N ARG A 213 -5.92 -2.73 29.39
CA ARG A 213 -5.35 -3.96 29.93
C ARG A 213 -3.83 -3.84 29.83
N ASN A 214 -3.14 -4.51 30.73
CA ASN A 214 -1.69 -4.47 30.93
C ASN A 214 -0.89 -4.34 29.61
N PRO A 215 0.19 -3.52 29.49
CA PRO A 215 0.99 -3.34 28.26
C PRO A 215 1.40 -4.62 27.50
N LEU A 216 1.42 -5.76 28.17
CA LEU A 216 1.60 -7.08 27.57
C LEU A 216 0.53 -7.43 26.52
N ASP A 217 -0.72 -6.99 26.65
CA ASP A 217 -1.83 -7.32 25.72
C ASP A 217 -1.69 -6.66 24.32
N ILE A 218 -1.02 -5.50 24.24
CA ILE A 218 -0.70 -4.83 22.97
C ILE A 218 0.44 -5.58 22.28
N VAL A 219 1.46 -5.92 23.05
CA VAL A 219 2.58 -6.75 22.60
C VAL A 219 2.04 -8.11 22.14
N ASP A 220 1.07 -8.68 22.84
CA ASP A 220 0.41 -9.93 22.46
C ASP A 220 -0.46 -9.76 21.23
N THR A 221 -1.14 -8.64 21.01
CA THR A 221 -1.88 -8.41 19.76
C THR A 221 -0.92 -8.22 18.58
N ILE A 222 0.17 -7.49 18.76
CA ILE A 222 1.24 -7.33 17.75
C ILE A 222 1.96 -8.66 17.52
N ASN A 223 2.21 -9.45 18.56
CA ASN A 223 2.84 -10.76 18.51
C ASN A 223 1.90 -11.85 17.99
N VAL A 224 0.58 -11.70 18.15
CA VAL A 224 -0.45 -12.52 17.52
C VAL A 224 -0.54 -12.14 16.05
N ILE A 225 -0.56 -10.86 15.69
CA ILE A 225 -0.49 -10.39 14.30
C ILE A 225 0.79 -10.92 13.62
N LYS A 226 1.96 -10.73 14.25
CA LYS A 226 3.26 -11.22 13.75
C LYS A 226 3.37 -12.75 13.79
N GLY A 227 2.85 -13.39 14.84
CA GLY A 227 2.93 -14.84 15.09
C GLY A 227 1.99 -15.65 14.20
N ILE A 228 0.77 -15.18 13.95
CA ILE A 228 -0.15 -15.73 12.95
C ILE A 228 0.51 -15.68 11.56
N GLN A 229 1.18 -14.56 11.22
CA GLN A 229 1.88 -14.43 9.94
C GLN A 229 3.09 -15.37 9.82
N ILE A 230 3.90 -15.50 10.88
CA ILE A 230 5.03 -16.44 10.93
C ILE A 230 4.54 -17.89 10.81
N ALA A 231 3.48 -18.27 11.52
CA ALA A 231 2.89 -19.61 11.43
C ALA A 231 2.35 -19.91 10.02
N GLY A 232 1.73 -18.93 9.35
CA GLY A 232 1.29 -19.05 7.96
C GLY A 232 2.44 -19.24 6.95
N ILE A 233 3.58 -18.57 7.15
CA ILE A 233 4.80 -18.73 6.31
C ILE A 233 5.44 -20.10 6.51
N VAL A 234 5.53 -20.57 7.77
CA VAL A 234 6.07 -21.89 8.09
C VAL A 234 5.19 -23.00 7.50
N ASN A 235 3.86 -22.87 7.55
CA ASN A 235 2.96 -23.83 6.92
C ASN A 235 3.06 -23.84 5.39
N ARG A 236 3.26 -22.69 4.73
CA ARG A 236 3.51 -22.67 3.27
C ARG A 236 4.82 -23.36 2.89
N ARG A 237 5.89 -23.22 3.67
CA ARG A 237 7.15 -23.96 3.46
C ARG A 237 6.97 -25.47 3.67
N ARG A 238 6.13 -25.88 4.63
CA ARG A 238 5.80 -27.30 4.87
C ARG A 238 4.98 -27.91 3.71
N ILE A 239 4.09 -27.14 3.09
CA ILE A 239 3.29 -27.58 1.93
C ILE A 239 4.17 -27.65 0.67
N SER A 240 5.11 -26.72 0.48
CA SER A 240 6.03 -26.74 -0.68
C SER A 240 7.20 -27.72 -0.55
N LEU A 241 7.46 -28.29 0.64
CA LEU A 241 8.49 -29.31 0.86
C LEU A 241 7.94 -30.75 0.77
N ASN A 242 6.63 -30.94 0.64
CA ASN A 242 6.00 -32.27 0.55
C ASN A 242 5.56 -32.69 -0.87
N VAL A 243 6.04 -32.01 -1.91
CA VAL A 243 5.86 -32.42 -3.30
C VAL A 243 7.24 -32.70 -3.90
N GLY A 244 7.82 -33.86 -3.60
CA GLY A 244 9.13 -34.24 -4.14
C GLY A 244 9.91 -35.30 -3.37
N LEU A 245 9.26 -36.37 -2.90
CA LEU A 245 9.97 -37.62 -2.59
C LEU A 245 9.38 -38.72 -3.46
N GLY A 246 9.91 -38.80 -4.68
CA GLY A 246 9.76 -39.97 -5.53
C GLY A 246 10.35 -41.18 -4.82
N ARG A 247 9.58 -42.25 -4.78
CA ARG A 247 10.02 -43.56 -4.27
C ARG A 247 11.25 -44.03 -5.07
N PRO A 248 12.32 -44.53 -4.42
CA PRO A 248 13.32 -45.30 -5.13
C PRO A 248 12.74 -46.69 -5.42
N SER A 249 12.60 -47.01 -6.71
CA SER A 249 12.44 -48.38 -7.18
C SER A 249 13.76 -49.13 -6.95
N PHE A 250 13.72 -50.15 -6.08
CA PHE A 250 14.72 -51.19 -6.05
C PHE A 250 14.19 -52.41 -6.81
N SER A 251 15.05 -52.89 -7.72
CA SER A 251 14.98 -54.10 -8.57
C SER A 251 13.76 -54.27 -9.47
#